data_AF-A0A1G9X5Q6-F1
#
_entry.id   AF-A0A1G9X5Q6-F1
#
_cell.length_a   1.000
_cell.length_b   1.000
_cell.length_c   1.000
_cell.angle_alpha   90.00
_cell.angle_beta   90.00
_cell.angle_gamma   90.00
#
_symmetry.space_group_name_H-M   'P 1'
#
loop_
_entity.id
_entity.type
_entity.pdbx_description
1 polymer ?
#
loop_
_entity_poly.entity_id
_entity_poly.type
_entity_poly.pdbx_seq_one_letter_code
_entity_poly.pdbx_strand_id
1 'polypeptide(L)'
;MKQYTFFLSILLFFFLTSCEKEALSNEENISVVNGRLVFSSSRQFEQTLGRVSKIEDEEKFRKKFLESEFTSLRSLVARTKNDTFPFPSCYYNLLNSNLEYQVADTVYRYDMLERVKFAIPLKELDEFKNIDTKTRNKYIVARFQIDSPTTTNSKSGRVTMNGNALDGRHQKEFFQERYLENVVRGRRKYVHELMTYSERIIESGLVMRVKCYSYLLVKMEWMSSSGWKDAGEIRYVTLKINGDSHVSTTSDPVGWVDPVDLTTPVSNRKDFSFNTLAIASGVHKIELQRFSYISPYQDHYFNITVSGSIEQLVVGDLLSNSWNNTGNPLW
;
A
#
# COMPACT_ATOMS: atom_id res chain seq x y z
N MET A 1 47.05 28.06 -26.28
CA MET A 1 46.62 26.79 -25.65
C MET A 1 46.07 26.94 -24.22
N LYS A 2 45.60 28.12 -23.77
CA LYS A 2 45.05 28.31 -22.40
C LYS A 2 43.59 28.79 -22.33
N GLN A 3 42.95 29.12 -23.46
CA GLN A 3 41.55 29.60 -23.49
C GLN A 3 40.52 28.49 -23.76
N TYR A 4 40.91 27.40 -24.43
CA TYR A 4 39.99 26.28 -24.72
C TYR A 4 39.64 25.43 -23.49
N THR A 5 40.52 25.40 -22.48
CA THR A 5 40.28 24.67 -21.22
C THR A 5 39.25 25.33 -20.32
N PHE A 6 39.02 26.65 -20.42
CA PHE A 6 38.04 27.36 -19.60
C PHE A 6 36.60 27.24 -20.13
N PHE A 7 36.45 27.12 -21.46
CA PHE A 7 35.13 26.90 -22.08
C PHE A 7 34.62 25.48 -21.87
N LEU A 8 35.51 24.48 -21.81
CA LEU A 8 35.12 23.08 -21.62
C LEU A 8 34.61 22.80 -20.19
N SER A 9 35.14 23.49 -19.18
CA SER A 9 34.70 23.36 -17.79
C SER A 9 33.36 24.03 -17.50
N ILE A 10 33.03 25.14 -18.17
CA ILE A 10 31.71 25.79 -18.06
C ILE A 10 30.63 24.93 -18.74
N LEU A 11 30.94 24.32 -19.90
CA LEU A 11 29.99 23.44 -20.57
C LEU A 11 29.66 22.20 -19.73
N LEU A 12 30.65 21.59 -19.07
CA LEU A 12 30.43 20.45 -18.17
C LEU A 12 29.56 20.81 -16.94
N PHE A 13 29.65 22.04 -16.44
CA PHE A 13 28.85 22.51 -15.30
C PHE A 13 27.37 22.70 -15.66
N PHE A 14 27.07 23.09 -16.91
CA PHE A 14 25.68 23.17 -17.40
C PHE A 14 25.05 21.80 -17.63
N PHE A 15 25.83 20.78 -18.03
CA PHE A 15 25.30 19.42 -18.15
C PHE A 15 25.05 18.73 -16.81
N LEU A 16 25.82 19.06 -15.76
CA LEU A 16 25.62 18.51 -14.41
C LEU A 16 24.46 19.17 -13.65
N THR A 17 24.12 20.43 -13.95
CA THR A 17 23.00 21.13 -13.29
C THR A 17 21.66 20.97 -14.02
N SER A 18 21.65 20.49 -15.26
CA SER A 18 20.42 20.24 -16.02
C SER A 18 19.72 18.92 -15.68
N CYS A 19 20.28 18.09 -14.80
CA CYS A 19 19.80 16.73 -14.52
C CYS A 19 19.12 16.53 -13.16
N GLU A 20 18.73 17.62 -12.46
CA GLU A 20 18.04 17.51 -11.16
C GLU A 20 16.58 18.00 -11.16
N LYS A 21 16.06 18.54 -12.27
CA LYS A 21 14.72 19.17 -12.28
C LYS A 21 13.58 18.34 -12.88
N GLU A 22 13.86 17.22 -13.55
CA GLU A 22 12.83 16.42 -14.25
C GLU A 22 12.06 15.43 -13.36
N ALA A 23 12.47 15.19 -12.12
CA ALA A 23 11.77 14.22 -11.27
C ALA A 23 10.47 14.77 -10.63
N LEU A 24 10.26 16.09 -10.62
CA LEU A 24 9.15 16.74 -9.89
C LEU A 24 8.02 17.29 -10.79
N SER A 25 8.18 17.40 -12.11
CA SER A 25 7.14 17.98 -13.00
C SER A 25 6.19 16.97 -13.67
N ASN A 26 6.34 15.66 -13.43
CA ASN A 26 5.50 14.63 -14.06
C ASN A 26 4.05 14.54 -13.52
N GLU A 27 3.65 15.37 -12.54
CA GLU A 27 2.29 15.39 -11.99
C GLU A 27 1.31 16.31 -12.73
N GLU A 28 1.78 17.13 -13.68
CA GLU A 28 0.96 18.14 -14.35
C GLU A 28 -0.10 17.54 -15.30
N ASN A 29 -0.03 16.24 -15.61
CA ASN A 29 -0.91 15.59 -16.59
C ASN A 29 -1.94 14.61 -16.02
N ILE A 30 -2.14 14.56 -14.69
CA ILE A 30 -3.22 13.73 -14.12
C ILE A 30 -4.52 14.54 -14.18
N SER A 31 -5.49 14.05 -14.95
CA SER A 31 -6.80 14.68 -15.11
C SER A 31 -7.92 13.80 -14.53
N VAL A 32 -9.12 14.38 -14.40
CA VAL A 32 -10.32 13.65 -13.99
C VAL A 32 -11.27 13.57 -15.18
N VAL A 33 -11.66 12.36 -15.57
CA VAL A 33 -12.61 12.12 -16.66
C VAL A 33 -13.64 11.09 -16.20
N ASN A 34 -14.93 11.45 -16.23
CA ASN A 34 -16.02 10.58 -15.78
C ASN A 34 -15.79 10.02 -14.36
N GLY A 35 -15.33 10.86 -13.45
CA GLY A 35 -15.03 10.48 -12.07
C GLY A 35 -13.85 9.50 -11.90
N ARG A 36 -12.98 9.32 -12.90
CA ARG A 36 -11.74 8.54 -12.82
C ARG A 36 -10.52 9.46 -12.90
N LEU A 37 -9.47 9.13 -12.17
CA LEU A 37 -8.15 9.68 -12.46
C LEU A 37 -7.58 9.06 -13.73
N VAL A 38 -7.08 9.91 -14.61
CA VAL A 38 -6.47 9.55 -15.89
C VAL A 38 -4.97 9.84 -15.83
N PHE A 39 -4.18 8.80 -16.04
CA PHE A 39 -2.72 8.85 -16.11
C PHE A 39 -2.28 8.73 -17.58
N SER A 40 -1.25 9.45 -17.99
CA SER A 40 -0.72 9.40 -19.35
C SER A 40 0.02 8.10 -19.66
N SER A 41 0.56 7.43 -18.64
CA SER A 41 1.35 6.20 -18.79
C SER A 41 1.32 5.34 -17.53
N SER A 42 1.61 4.04 -17.68
CA SER A 42 1.75 3.12 -16.55
C SER A 42 2.85 3.55 -15.58
N ARG A 43 3.92 4.16 -16.11
CA ARG A 43 5.01 4.72 -15.30
C ARG A 43 4.51 5.84 -14.40
N GLN A 44 3.71 6.78 -14.93
CA GLN A 44 3.13 7.86 -14.14
C GLN A 44 2.22 7.30 -13.04
N PHE A 45 1.37 6.32 -13.36
CA PHE A 45 0.53 5.65 -12.37
C PHE A 45 1.34 5.01 -11.23
N GLU A 46 2.37 4.21 -11.53
CA GLU A 46 3.17 3.51 -10.50
C GLU A 46 4.00 4.47 -9.64
N GLN A 47 4.48 5.57 -10.23
CA GLN A 47 5.14 6.66 -9.51
C GLN A 47 4.17 7.38 -8.57
N THR A 48 2.97 7.74 -9.04
CA THR A 48 1.94 8.34 -8.19
C THR A 48 1.55 7.39 -7.06
N LEU A 49 1.34 6.10 -7.36
CA LEU A 49 1.02 5.07 -6.36
C LEU A 49 2.08 4.97 -5.26
N GLY A 50 3.37 5.03 -5.61
CA GLY A 50 4.47 5.01 -4.65
C GLY A 50 4.68 6.33 -3.88
N ARG A 51 4.11 7.44 -4.37
CA ARG A 51 4.10 8.71 -3.63
C ARG A 51 2.94 8.75 -2.64
N VAL A 52 1.73 8.42 -3.07
CA VAL A 52 0.53 8.44 -2.21
C VAL A 52 0.53 7.34 -1.14
N SER A 53 1.50 6.43 -1.15
CA SER A 53 1.77 5.51 -0.04
C SER A 53 2.47 6.19 1.15
N LYS A 54 2.97 7.42 0.98
CA LYS A 54 3.54 8.25 2.04
C LYS A 54 2.49 9.23 2.55
N ILE A 55 2.31 9.31 3.88
CA ILE A 55 1.26 10.13 4.51
C ILE A 55 1.38 11.61 4.13
N GLU A 56 2.60 12.15 4.08
CA GLU A 56 2.84 13.57 3.79
C GLU A 56 2.41 13.95 2.37
N ASP A 57 2.54 13.01 1.43
CA ASP A 57 2.15 13.20 0.03
C ASP A 57 0.69 12.82 -0.21
N GLU A 58 0.12 11.90 0.56
CA GLU A 58 -1.30 11.53 0.53
C GLU A 58 -2.19 12.76 0.74
N GLU A 59 -1.94 13.57 1.79
CA GLU A 59 -2.77 14.75 2.07
C GLU A 59 -2.64 15.84 1.00
N LYS A 60 -1.44 16.04 0.45
CA LYS A 60 -1.22 16.97 -0.67
C LYS A 60 -1.97 16.51 -1.92
N PHE A 61 -1.88 15.21 -2.23
CA PHE A 61 -2.57 14.60 -3.36
C PHE A 61 -4.09 14.76 -3.20
N ARG A 62 -4.62 14.43 -2.03
CA ARG A 62 -6.04 14.58 -1.71
C ARG A 62 -6.51 16.01 -1.96
N LYS A 63 -5.81 17.00 -1.40
CA LYS A 63 -6.15 18.43 -1.58
C LYS A 63 -6.20 18.86 -3.04
N LYS A 64 -5.26 18.41 -3.87
CA LYS A 64 -5.23 18.73 -5.30
C LYS A 64 -6.50 18.32 -6.03
N PHE A 65 -7.12 17.19 -5.65
CA PHE A 65 -8.31 16.68 -6.31
C PHE A 65 -9.61 16.92 -5.52
N LEU A 66 -9.56 17.62 -4.38
CA LEU A 66 -10.76 17.95 -3.58
C LEU A 66 -11.79 18.78 -4.34
N GLU A 67 -11.34 19.65 -5.25
CA GLU A 67 -12.19 20.56 -6.03
C GLU A 67 -12.63 19.95 -7.37
N SER A 68 -12.22 18.72 -7.67
CA SER A 68 -12.57 18.02 -8.89
C SER A 68 -13.79 17.11 -8.72
N GLU A 69 -14.37 16.62 -9.81
CA GLU A 69 -15.45 15.62 -9.77
C GLU A 69 -15.00 14.23 -9.28
N PHE A 70 -13.74 14.08 -8.86
CA PHE A 70 -13.20 12.81 -8.39
C PHE A 70 -13.53 12.57 -6.93
N THR A 71 -14.32 11.52 -6.67
CA THR A 71 -14.51 10.97 -5.32
C THR A 71 -13.69 9.69 -5.18
N SER A 72 -12.64 9.75 -4.37
CA SER A 72 -11.78 8.59 -4.11
C SER A 72 -12.46 7.52 -3.26
N LEU A 73 -11.99 6.28 -3.38
CA LEU A 73 -12.37 5.15 -2.55
C LEU A 73 -12.07 5.42 -1.07
N ARG A 74 -11.00 6.17 -0.77
CA ARG A 74 -10.65 6.60 0.59
C ARG A 74 -11.78 7.39 1.24
N SER A 75 -12.39 8.33 0.51
CA SER A 75 -13.54 9.10 1.00
C SER A 75 -14.75 8.22 1.30
N LEU A 76 -14.96 7.18 0.50
CA LEU A 76 -16.02 6.19 0.74
C LEU A 76 -15.75 5.39 2.02
N VAL A 77 -14.54 4.85 2.20
CA VAL A 77 -14.13 4.08 3.39
C VAL A 77 -14.20 4.93 4.65
N ALA A 78 -13.75 6.19 4.59
CA ALA A 78 -13.83 7.13 5.71
C ALA A 78 -15.29 7.40 6.14
N ARG A 79 -16.21 7.46 5.17
CA ARG A 79 -17.65 7.66 5.44
C ARG A 79 -18.31 6.43 6.05
N THR A 80 -17.97 5.23 5.58
CA THR A 80 -18.57 3.98 6.09
C THR A 80 -17.94 3.52 7.40
N LYS A 81 -16.73 4.00 7.73
CA LYS A 81 -15.90 3.54 8.86
C LYS A 81 -15.65 2.02 8.86
N ASN A 82 -15.81 1.39 7.70
CA ASN A 82 -15.62 -0.05 7.53
C ASN A 82 -14.79 -0.27 6.27
N ASP A 83 -13.55 -0.72 6.46
CA ASP A 83 -12.64 -1.06 5.39
C ASP A 83 -12.66 -2.57 5.14
N THR A 84 -13.46 -2.99 4.16
CA THR A 84 -13.56 -4.41 3.75
C THR A 84 -12.68 -4.73 2.55
N PHE A 85 -11.93 -3.76 2.02
CA PHE A 85 -11.14 -3.97 0.81
C PHE A 85 -9.78 -4.57 1.17
N PRO A 86 -9.31 -5.59 0.41
CA PRO A 86 -8.02 -6.22 0.60
C PRO A 86 -6.88 -5.37 0.03
N PHE A 87 -7.19 -4.29 -0.70
CA PHE A 87 -6.16 -3.51 -1.36
C PHE A 87 -5.29 -2.79 -0.32
N PRO A 88 -4.05 -2.48 -0.72
CA PRO A 88 -3.26 -1.45 -0.09
C PRO A 88 -4.03 -0.14 0.06
N SER A 89 -3.79 0.57 1.16
CA SER A 89 -4.33 1.93 1.37
C SER A 89 -3.91 2.91 0.27
N CYS A 90 -2.74 2.72 -0.35
CA CYS A 90 -2.27 3.60 -1.43
C CYS A 90 -3.17 3.58 -2.67
N TYR A 91 -3.88 2.47 -2.94
CA TYR A 91 -4.89 2.44 -4.02
C TYR A 91 -6.14 3.26 -3.69
N TYR A 92 -6.45 3.48 -2.42
CA TYR A 92 -7.72 4.13 -2.04
C TYR A 92 -7.79 5.58 -2.49
N ASN A 93 -6.62 6.21 -2.64
CA ASN A 93 -6.51 7.57 -3.14
C ASN A 93 -6.63 7.65 -4.67
N LEU A 94 -6.40 6.54 -5.38
CA LEU A 94 -6.35 6.52 -6.83
C LEU A 94 -7.61 5.93 -7.49
N LEU A 95 -8.31 5.05 -6.78
CA LEU A 95 -9.54 4.43 -7.25
C LEU A 95 -10.75 5.30 -6.94
N ASN A 96 -11.73 5.32 -7.84
CA ASN A 96 -13.05 5.88 -7.56
C ASN A 96 -13.97 4.86 -6.86
N SER A 97 -15.24 5.22 -6.65
CA SER A 97 -16.25 4.32 -6.02
C SER A 97 -16.59 3.07 -6.85
N ASN A 98 -16.27 3.05 -8.14
CA ASN A 98 -16.42 1.89 -9.02
C ASN A 98 -15.16 1.02 -9.07
N LEU A 99 -14.14 1.36 -8.25
CA LEU A 99 -12.82 0.72 -8.25
C LEU A 99 -12.09 0.85 -9.59
N GLU A 100 -12.21 2.02 -10.21
CA GLU A 100 -11.64 2.30 -11.53
C GLU A 100 -10.56 3.40 -11.48
N TYR A 101 -9.60 3.26 -12.39
CA TYR A 101 -8.68 4.32 -12.83
C TYR A 101 -8.42 4.16 -14.34
N GLN A 102 -7.79 5.13 -14.99
CA GLN A 102 -7.48 5.05 -16.42
C GLN A 102 -6.01 5.34 -16.69
N VAL A 103 -5.39 4.55 -17.57
CA VAL A 103 -4.04 4.81 -18.10
C VAL A 103 -4.15 4.90 -19.61
N ALA A 104 -3.73 6.03 -20.17
CA ALA A 104 -3.91 6.36 -21.58
C ALA A 104 -5.36 6.12 -22.02
N ASP A 105 -5.59 5.22 -22.97
CA ASP A 105 -6.90 4.86 -23.52
C ASP A 105 -7.49 3.58 -22.89
N THR A 106 -6.99 3.12 -21.75
CA THR A 106 -7.41 1.88 -21.11
C THR A 106 -7.91 2.13 -19.68
N VAL A 107 -9.15 1.73 -19.41
CA VAL A 107 -9.75 1.75 -18.07
C VAL A 107 -9.38 0.47 -17.34
N TYR A 108 -8.77 0.62 -16.18
CA TYR A 108 -8.50 -0.48 -15.27
C TYR A 108 -9.58 -0.52 -14.21
N ARG A 109 -10.20 -1.69 -14.03
CA ARG A 109 -11.31 -1.89 -13.08
C ARG A 109 -11.08 -3.14 -12.25
N TYR A 110 -11.27 -3.02 -10.94
CA TYR A 110 -11.28 -4.17 -10.04
C TYR A 110 -12.70 -4.72 -9.88
N ASP A 111 -12.82 -6.05 -9.93
CA ASP A 111 -14.02 -6.78 -9.54
C ASP A 111 -13.71 -7.61 -8.30
N MET A 112 -14.38 -7.25 -7.20
CA MET A 112 -14.20 -7.87 -5.89
C MET A 112 -14.83 -9.25 -5.78
N LEU A 113 -15.87 -9.53 -6.58
CA LEU A 113 -16.58 -10.81 -6.55
C LEU A 113 -15.79 -11.86 -7.32
N GLU A 114 -15.33 -11.49 -8.52
CA GLU A 114 -14.52 -12.37 -9.37
C GLU A 114 -13.04 -12.38 -8.98
N ARG A 115 -12.61 -11.40 -8.16
CA ARG A 115 -11.23 -11.21 -7.70
C ARG A 115 -10.25 -11.00 -8.86
N VAL A 116 -10.68 -10.19 -9.83
CA VAL A 116 -9.93 -9.92 -11.06
C VAL A 116 -9.79 -8.42 -11.30
N LYS A 117 -8.71 -8.08 -12.00
CA LYS A 117 -8.49 -6.75 -12.54
C LYS A 117 -8.65 -6.82 -14.05
N PHE A 118 -9.57 -6.02 -14.56
CA PHE A 118 -9.78 -5.85 -15.99
C PHE A 118 -8.94 -4.67 -16.52
N ALA A 119 -8.52 -4.77 -17.77
CA ALA A 119 -8.03 -3.66 -18.59
C ALA A 119 -8.91 -3.55 -19.82
N ILE A 120 -9.72 -2.50 -19.88
CA ILE A 120 -10.79 -2.33 -20.86
C ILE A 120 -10.43 -1.13 -21.74
N PRO A 121 -10.15 -1.33 -23.04
CA PRO A 121 -9.96 -0.22 -23.96
C PRO A 121 -11.16 0.72 -23.94
N LEU A 122 -10.94 2.03 -23.95
CA LEU A 122 -12.00 3.04 -23.82
C LEU A 122 -13.07 2.90 -24.90
N LYS A 123 -12.67 2.48 -26.11
CA LYS A 123 -13.56 2.22 -27.25
C LYS A 123 -14.51 1.04 -27.03
N GLU A 124 -14.16 0.12 -26.12
CA GLU A 124 -14.90 -1.10 -25.81
C GLU A 124 -15.64 -1.01 -24.46
N LEU A 125 -15.58 0.15 -23.78
CA LEU A 125 -16.12 0.30 -22.42
C LEU A 125 -17.65 0.11 -22.36
N ASP A 126 -18.38 0.56 -23.38
CA ASP A 126 -19.83 0.38 -23.43
C ASP A 126 -20.24 -1.04 -23.82
N GLU A 127 -19.44 -1.70 -24.66
CA GLU A 127 -19.61 -3.13 -24.97
C GLU A 127 -19.36 -3.98 -23.72
N PHE A 128 -18.30 -3.69 -22.96
CA PHE A 128 -17.95 -4.42 -21.74
C PHE A 128 -19.10 -4.55 -20.73
N LYS A 129 -19.97 -3.53 -20.64
CA LYS A 129 -21.13 -3.54 -19.72
C LYS A 129 -22.15 -4.62 -20.08
N ASN A 130 -22.26 -4.99 -21.36
CA ASN A 130 -23.33 -5.82 -21.90
C ASN A 130 -22.88 -7.22 -22.35
N ILE A 131 -21.59 -7.52 -22.32
CA ILE A 131 -21.05 -8.84 -22.70
C ILE A 131 -21.18 -9.89 -21.59
N ASP A 132 -21.29 -11.14 -22.01
CA ASP A 132 -21.32 -12.31 -21.13
C ASP A 132 -19.99 -12.54 -20.39
N THR A 133 -20.03 -13.30 -19.29
CA THR A 133 -18.87 -13.58 -18.44
C THR A 133 -17.70 -14.24 -19.17
N LYS A 134 -17.96 -15.12 -20.14
CA LYS A 134 -16.89 -15.79 -20.89
C LYS A 134 -16.15 -14.80 -21.78
N THR A 135 -16.87 -13.88 -22.40
CA THR A 135 -16.30 -12.83 -23.25
C THR A 135 -15.56 -11.77 -22.43
N ARG A 136 -15.97 -11.51 -21.17
CA ARG A 136 -15.24 -10.62 -20.25
C ARG A 136 -13.84 -11.11 -19.91
N ASN A 137 -13.60 -12.42 -19.92
CA ASN A 137 -12.30 -13.00 -19.56
C ASN A 137 -11.14 -12.48 -20.43
N LYS A 138 -11.40 -12.04 -21.66
CA LYS A 138 -10.35 -11.50 -22.54
C LYS A 138 -9.73 -10.20 -22.01
N TYR A 139 -10.42 -9.48 -21.13
CA TYR A 139 -9.94 -8.24 -20.52
C TYR A 139 -9.23 -8.46 -19.19
N ILE A 140 -9.17 -9.69 -18.67
CA ILE A 140 -8.52 -9.96 -17.38
C ILE A 140 -7.00 -9.82 -17.54
N VAL A 141 -6.43 -8.86 -16.83
CA VAL A 141 -4.97 -8.62 -16.80
C VAL A 141 -4.33 -9.06 -15.50
N ALA A 142 -5.10 -9.16 -14.42
CA ALA A 142 -4.59 -9.73 -13.19
C ALA A 142 -5.66 -10.46 -12.39
N ARG A 143 -5.23 -11.40 -11.57
CA ARG A 143 -6.03 -12.02 -10.51
C ARG A 143 -5.41 -11.69 -9.17
N PHE A 144 -6.23 -11.34 -8.20
CA PHE A 144 -5.79 -11.13 -6.83
C PHE A 144 -6.53 -12.11 -5.94
N GLN A 145 -5.90 -12.51 -4.84
CA GLN A 145 -6.57 -13.37 -3.87
C GLN A 145 -7.36 -12.47 -2.89
N ILE A 146 -8.48 -12.97 -2.36
CA ILE A 146 -9.23 -12.33 -1.24
C ILE A 146 -9.72 -13.45 -0.31
N ASP A 147 -8.87 -14.42 -0.02
CA ASP A 147 -9.23 -15.40 0.99
C ASP A 147 -9.14 -14.74 2.36
N SER A 148 -10.00 -15.17 3.30
CA SER A 148 -9.85 -14.80 4.70
C SER A 148 -8.41 -15.06 5.08
N PRO A 149 -7.70 -14.06 5.65
CA PRO A 149 -6.28 -14.20 5.85
C PRO A 149 -6.00 -15.48 6.64
N THR A 150 -5.22 -16.39 6.06
CA THR A 150 -4.82 -17.58 6.80
C THR A 150 -3.94 -17.13 7.96
N THR A 151 -4.38 -17.42 9.19
CA THR A 151 -3.58 -17.16 10.38
C THR A 151 -2.35 -18.04 10.34
N THR A 152 -1.19 -17.42 10.41
CA THR A 152 0.10 -18.12 10.31
C THR A 152 0.69 -18.29 11.70
N ASN A 153 0.86 -19.53 12.14
CA ASN A 153 1.48 -19.85 13.41
C ASN A 153 2.98 -20.06 13.21
N SER A 154 3.81 -19.05 13.49
CA SER A 154 5.26 -19.22 13.56
C SER A 154 5.75 -19.34 15.01
N LYS A 155 6.63 -20.31 15.26
CA LYS A 155 7.36 -20.46 16.53
C LYS A 155 8.77 -19.86 16.51
N SER A 156 9.28 -19.50 15.33
CA SER A 156 10.69 -19.12 15.12
C SER A 156 10.87 -17.63 14.79
N GLY A 157 9.87 -16.81 15.08
CA GLY A 157 9.88 -15.37 14.82
C GLY A 157 9.81 -14.99 13.32
N ARG A 158 10.18 -15.90 12.41
CA ARG A 158 9.99 -15.74 10.95
C ARG A 158 8.59 -16.18 10.56
N VAL A 159 7.85 -15.36 9.84
CA VAL A 159 6.49 -15.70 9.41
C VAL A 159 6.52 -16.11 7.94
N THR A 160 6.07 -17.32 7.65
CA THR A 160 5.77 -17.74 6.28
C THR A 160 4.39 -17.23 5.91
N MET A 161 4.32 -16.30 4.95
CA MET A 161 3.08 -15.66 4.53
C MET A 161 2.79 -15.99 3.08
N ASN A 162 1.61 -16.54 2.80
CA ASN A 162 1.16 -16.70 1.41
C ASN A 162 0.62 -15.37 0.85
N GLY A 163 0.06 -15.42 -0.37
CA GLY A 163 -0.41 -14.25 -1.12
C GLY A 163 -1.43 -13.35 -0.40
N ASN A 164 -2.04 -13.81 0.70
CA ASN A 164 -2.84 -13.04 1.67
C ASN A 164 -2.86 -13.72 3.06
N ALA A 165 -1.80 -13.54 3.85
CA ALA A 165 -1.77 -14.01 5.23
C ALA A 165 -1.96 -12.85 6.22
N LEU A 166 -2.34 -13.20 7.45
CA LEU A 166 -2.37 -12.28 8.59
C LEU A 166 -1.60 -12.90 9.75
N ASP A 167 -0.72 -12.10 10.35
CA ASP A 167 -0.09 -12.44 11.63
C ASP A 167 -0.42 -11.36 12.66
N GLY A 168 -1.30 -11.68 13.61
CA GLY A 168 -1.78 -10.77 14.65
C GLY A 168 -1.23 -11.06 16.05
N ARG A 169 -0.06 -11.69 16.19
CA ARG A 169 0.49 -12.08 17.51
C ARG A 169 0.90 -10.91 18.41
N HIS A 170 1.13 -9.74 17.82
CA HIS A 170 1.62 -8.58 18.56
C HIS A 170 0.42 -7.78 19.07
N GLN A 171 0.13 -7.93 20.36
CA GLN A 171 -0.97 -7.23 21.02
C GLN A 171 -0.55 -6.82 22.43
N LYS A 172 -0.96 -5.63 22.87
CA LYS A 172 -0.76 -5.15 24.25
C LYS A 172 -2.07 -4.68 24.83
N GLU A 173 -2.55 -5.36 25.87
CA GLU A 173 -3.68 -4.91 26.67
C GLU A 173 -3.26 -3.81 27.65
N PHE A 174 -4.14 -2.83 27.86
CA PHE A 174 -3.97 -1.78 28.84
C PHE A 174 -5.34 -1.23 29.30
N PHE A 175 -5.32 -0.44 30.37
CA PHE A 175 -6.51 0.27 30.83
C PHE A 175 -6.36 1.75 30.48
N GLN A 176 -7.09 2.21 29.47
CA GLN A 176 -7.07 3.60 29.06
C GLN A 176 -7.74 4.44 30.14
N GLU A 177 -7.01 5.40 30.70
CA GLU A 177 -7.53 6.25 31.77
C GLU A 177 -7.95 7.61 31.25
N ARG A 178 -7.20 8.13 30.27
CA ARG A 178 -7.40 9.47 29.72
C ARG A 178 -7.38 9.47 28.19
N TYR A 179 -7.99 10.51 27.63
CA TYR A 179 -7.87 10.88 26.23
C TYR A 179 -7.91 12.40 26.13
N LEU A 180 -6.83 13.00 25.64
CA LEU A 180 -6.61 14.44 25.77
C LEU A 180 -6.78 14.85 27.24
N GLU A 181 -7.70 15.75 27.55
CA GLU A 181 -7.99 16.23 28.91
C GLU A 181 -9.14 15.48 29.60
N ASN A 182 -9.78 14.51 28.92
CA ASN A 182 -10.96 13.83 29.43
C ASN A 182 -10.66 12.46 30.04
N VAL A 183 -11.41 12.08 31.06
CA VAL A 183 -11.37 10.74 31.67
C VAL A 183 -12.25 9.79 30.86
N VAL A 184 -11.68 8.70 30.33
CA VAL A 184 -12.39 7.76 29.43
C VAL A 184 -12.54 6.35 30.00
N ARG A 185 -11.67 5.94 30.96
CA ARG A 185 -11.70 4.67 31.73
C ARG A 185 -12.28 3.46 30.98
N GLY A 186 -11.42 2.68 30.33
CA GLY A 186 -11.83 1.41 29.72
C GLY A 186 -10.68 0.50 29.33
N ARG A 187 -10.94 -0.80 29.31
CA ARG A 187 -9.98 -1.79 28.78
C ARG A 187 -9.82 -1.58 27.27
N ARG A 188 -8.57 -1.50 26.84
CA ARG A 188 -8.15 -1.33 25.46
C ARG A 188 -7.02 -2.29 25.16
N LYS A 189 -6.79 -2.52 23.87
CA LYS A 189 -5.69 -3.34 23.38
C LYS A 189 -5.16 -2.75 22.09
N TYR A 190 -3.86 -2.53 22.02
CA TYR A 190 -3.20 -2.27 20.74
C TYR A 190 -3.02 -3.58 20.00
N VAL A 191 -3.26 -3.56 18.69
CA VAL A 191 -3.10 -4.74 17.83
C VAL A 191 -2.32 -4.31 16.59
N HIS A 192 -1.21 -5.02 16.35
CA HIS A 192 -0.41 -4.89 15.15
C HIS A 192 -0.47 -6.19 14.38
N GLU A 193 -0.88 -6.13 13.12
CA GLU A 193 -1.00 -7.31 12.28
C GLU A 193 -0.21 -7.14 11.00
N LEU A 194 0.67 -8.09 10.68
CA LEU A 194 1.33 -8.13 9.37
C LEU A 194 0.34 -8.70 8.36
N MET A 195 0.14 -8.01 7.24
CA MET A 195 -0.74 -8.42 6.15
C MET A 195 -0.02 -8.35 4.81
N THR A 196 -0.33 -9.30 3.93
CA THR A 196 0.17 -9.31 2.55
C THR A 196 -0.97 -9.15 1.55
N TYR A 197 -0.67 -8.54 0.41
CA TYR A 197 -1.56 -8.47 -0.75
C TYR A 197 -0.74 -8.77 -2.02
N SER A 198 -1.32 -9.52 -2.95
CA SER A 198 -0.66 -9.88 -4.20
C SER A 198 -1.60 -9.81 -5.41
N GLU A 199 -1.08 -9.26 -6.51
CA GLU A 199 -1.67 -9.29 -7.85
C GLU A 199 -0.82 -10.21 -8.75
N ARG A 200 -1.46 -11.22 -9.32
CA ARG A 200 -0.87 -12.08 -10.36
C ARG A 200 -1.21 -11.47 -11.71
N ILE A 201 -0.27 -10.76 -12.31
CA ILE A 201 -0.40 -10.14 -13.63
C ILE A 201 -0.17 -11.23 -14.68
N ILE A 202 -1.18 -11.41 -15.53
CA ILE A 202 -1.16 -12.37 -16.63
C ILE A 202 -0.39 -11.72 -17.78
N GLU A 203 0.82 -12.20 -18.03
CA GLU A 203 1.62 -11.82 -19.20
C GLU A 203 1.56 -12.94 -20.25
N SER A 204 1.95 -12.63 -21.49
CA SER A 204 1.86 -13.58 -22.60
C SER A 204 2.68 -14.85 -22.31
N GLY A 205 2.02 -16.02 -22.33
CA GLY A 205 2.67 -17.34 -22.24
C GLY A 205 2.53 -18.01 -20.86
N LEU A 206 3.62 -18.65 -20.40
CA LEU A 206 3.71 -19.38 -19.11
C LEU A 206 4.29 -18.54 -17.97
N VAL A 207 4.67 -17.28 -18.26
CA VAL A 207 5.35 -16.41 -17.31
C VAL A 207 4.33 -15.46 -16.70
N MET A 208 4.35 -15.35 -15.37
CA MET A 208 3.52 -14.41 -14.63
C MET A 208 4.41 -13.40 -13.93
N ARG A 209 3.94 -12.16 -13.85
CA ARG A 209 4.52 -11.18 -12.95
C ARG A 209 3.67 -11.11 -11.69
N VAL A 210 4.30 -11.29 -10.55
CA VAL A 210 3.64 -11.16 -9.25
C VAL A 210 4.02 -9.80 -8.67
N LYS A 211 3.01 -8.97 -8.40
CA LYS A 211 3.16 -7.71 -7.68
C LYS A 211 2.65 -7.91 -6.27
N CYS A 212 3.54 -7.76 -5.28
CA CYS A 212 3.23 -8.00 -3.89
C CYS A 212 3.44 -6.77 -3.04
N TYR A 213 2.73 -6.77 -1.93
CA TYR A 213 2.79 -5.72 -0.94
C TYR A 213 2.70 -6.32 0.47
N SER A 214 3.42 -5.70 1.39
CA SER A 214 3.44 -6.02 2.81
C SER A 214 3.05 -4.79 3.62
N TYR A 215 2.12 -4.98 4.55
CA TYR A 215 1.54 -3.93 5.37
C TYR A 215 1.58 -4.30 6.84
N LEU A 216 1.77 -3.27 7.65
CA LEU A 216 1.39 -3.33 9.05
C LEU A 216 0.00 -2.72 9.23
N LEU A 217 -0.94 -3.52 9.71
CA LEU A 217 -2.22 -3.07 10.21
C LEU A 217 -2.05 -2.63 11.66
N VAL A 218 -2.24 -1.35 11.95
CA VAL A 218 -2.24 -0.82 13.31
C VAL A 218 -3.66 -0.45 13.68
N LYS A 219 -4.21 -1.16 14.66
CA LYS A 219 -5.57 -0.92 15.17
C LYS A 219 -5.59 -0.95 16.69
N MET A 220 -6.73 -0.55 17.23
CA MET A 220 -6.98 -0.58 18.67
C MET A 220 -8.36 -1.13 18.92
N GLU A 221 -8.42 -2.08 19.85
CA GLU A 221 -9.64 -2.77 20.23
C GLU A 221 -10.08 -2.34 21.63
N TRP A 222 -11.37 -2.47 21.91
CA TRP A 222 -11.95 -2.30 23.24
C TRP A 222 -12.62 -3.59 23.69
N MET A 223 -12.61 -3.81 25.00
CA MET A 223 -13.28 -4.97 25.58
C MET A 223 -14.77 -4.66 25.75
N SER A 224 -15.61 -5.34 24.96
CA SER A 224 -17.06 -5.33 25.09
C SER A 224 -17.56 -6.57 25.86
N SER A 225 -18.86 -6.64 26.13
CA SER A 225 -19.48 -7.83 26.74
C SER A 225 -19.34 -9.10 25.88
N SER A 226 -19.17 -8.96 24.56
CA SER A 226 -19.00 -10.08 23.62
C SER A 226 -17.54 -10.25 23.16
N GLY A 227 -16.58 -9.74 23.93
CA GLY A 227 -15.15 -9.82 23.62
C GLY A 227 -14.56 -8.54 23.01
N TRP A 228 -13.36 -8.67 22.46
CA TRP A 228 -12.64 -7.59 21.81
C TRP A 228 -13.33 -7.15 20.52
N LYS A 229 -13.50 -5.84 20.35
CA LYS A 229 -14.06 -5.22 19.16
C LYS A 229 -13.18 -4.08 18.71
N ASP A 230 -13.17 -3.77 17.43
CA ASP A 230 -12.59 -2.54 16.94
C ASP A 230 -13.22 -1.35 17.68
N ALA A 231 -12.36 -0.48 18.20
CA ALA A 231 -12.83 0.62 19.02
C ALA A 231 -13.49 1.73 18.22
N GLY A 232 -13.18 1.88 16.92
CA GLY A 232 -13.86 2.78 15.98
C GLY A 232 -13.86 4.29 16.33
N GLU A 233 -13.50 4.63 17.57
CA GLU A 233 -13.43 5.97 18.13
C GLU A 233 -12.20 6.71 17.61
N ILE A 234 -12.40 7.97 17.24
CA ILE A 234 -11.37 8.86 16.73
C ILE A 234 -10.40 9.19 17.87
N ARG A 235 -9.12 8.87 17.69
CA ARG A 235 -8.06 9.13 18.67
C ARG A 235 -6.81 9.67 18.04
N TYR A 236 -6.19 10.65 18.69
CA TYR A 236 -4.81 11.01 18.40
C TYR A 236 -3.86 9.95 18.98
N VAL A 237 -3.03 9.37 18.13
CA VAL A 237 -2.05 8.34 18.49
C VAL A 237 -0.70 8.77 17.96
N THR A 238 0.29 8.85 18.84
CA THR A 238 1.70 8.95 18.43
C THR A 238 2.14 7.55 18.02
N LEU A 239 2.66 7.43 16.80
CA LEU A 239 3.12 6.16 16.25
C LEU A 239 4.48 6.34 15.60
N LYS A 240 5.47 5.63 16.11
CA LYS A 240 6.84 5.61 15.60
C LYS A 240 7.25 4.17 15.33
N ILE A 241 7.56 3.87 14.07
CA ILE A 241 7.92 2.55 13.59
C ILE A 241 9.19 2.68 12.77
N ASN A 242 10.21 1.90 13.08
CA ASN A 242 11.45 1.88 12.31
C ASN A 242 11.93 0.45 12.17
N GLY A 243 12.47 0.11 11.02
CA GLY A 243 12.93 -1.25 10.78
C GLY A 243 13.34 -1.53 9.35
N ASP A 244 13.53 -2.81 9.08
CA ASP A 244 13.81 -3.35 7.76
C ASP A 244 12.92 -4.55 7.50
N SER A 245 12.54 -4.73 6.24
CA SER A 245 11.85 -5.91 5.77
C SER A 245 12.71 -6.64 4.75
N HIS A 246 12.69 -7.97 4.84
CA HIS A 246 13.37 -8.85 3.89
C HIS A 246 12.39 -9.90 3.37
N VAL A 247 12.30 -10.00 2.05
CA VAL A 247 11.47 -10.99 1.38
C VAL A 247 12.34 -12.08 0.79
N SER A 248 12.04 -13.33 1.14
CA SER A 248 12.57 -14.50 0.44
C SER A 248 11.42 -15.21 -0.24
N THR A 249 11.68 -15.97 -1.29
CA THR A 249 10.66 -16.76 -1.98
C THR A 249 11.19 -18.16 -2.17
N THR A 250 10.30 -19.14 -2.03
CA THR A 250 10.61 -20.54 -2.31
C THR A 250 10.39 -20.88 -3.78
N SER A 251 9.96 -19.89 -4.58
CA SER A 251 9.48 -20.07 -5.95
C SER A 251 10.58 -19.88 -7.00
N ASP A 252 11.84 -19.71 -6.59
CA ASP A 252 13.01 -19.36 -7.43
C ASP A 252 12.66 -18.35 -8.53
N PRO A 253 12.44 -17.07 -8.17
CA PRO A 253 12.03 -16.05 -9.14
C PRO A 253 13.15 -15.88 -10.16
N VAL A 254 12.76 -15.69 -11.43
CA VAL A 254 13.71 -15.39 -12.51
C VAL A 254 14.46 -14.08 -12.23
N GLY A 255 13.81 -13.15 -11.52
CA GLY A 255 14.42 -11.94 -11.00
C GLY A 255 13.45 -11.09 -10.19
N TRP A 256 14.00 -10.23 -9.34
CA TRP A 256 13.30 -9.15 -8.65
C TRP A 256 13.36 -7.90 -9.52
N VAL A 257 12.23 -7.25 -9.76
CA VAL A 257 12.15 -6.11 -10.69
C VAL A 257 11.44 -4.92 -10.05
N ASP A 258 11.84 -3.71 -10.45
CA ASP A 258 11.15 -2.49 -10.00
C ASP A 258 9.73 -2.45 -10.59
N PRO A 259 8.69 -2.17 -9.77
CA PRO A 259 7.32 -2.04 -10.28
C PRO A 259 7.11 -0.92 -11.33
N VAL A 260 7.97 0.09 -11.34
CA VAL A 260 7.95 1.24 -12.26
C VAL A 260 8.80 0.96 -13.50
N ASP A 261 9.96 0.32 -13.33
CA ASP A 261 10.89 -0.06 -14.41
C ASP A 261 11.27 -1.54 -14.33
N LEU A 262 10.60 -2.34 -15.15
CA LEU A 262 10.74 -3.79 -15.17
C LEU A 262 12.13 -4.27 -15.60
N THR A 263 12.99 -3.39 -16.12
CA THR A 263 14.36 -3.72 -16.52
C THR A 263 15.36 -3.54 -15.39
N THR A 264 14.98 -2.85 -14.32
CA THR A 264 15.86 -2.55 -13.19
C THR A 264 15.74 -3.62 -12.11
N PRO A 265 16.81 -4.39 -11.81
CA PRO A 265 16.82 -5.29 -10.68
C PRO A 265 16.69 -4.52 -9.37
N VAL A 266 15.89 -5.04 -8.44
CA VAL A 266 15.70 -4.42 -7.12
C VAL A 266 16.08 -5.35 -5.98
N SER A 267 16.45 -4.74 -4.86
CA SER A 267 16.67 -5.45 -3.61
C SER A 267 15.35 -6.04 -3.10
N ASN A 268 15.40 -7.27 -2.59
CA ASN A 268 14.33 -7.86 -1.81
C ASN A 268 14.33 -7.41 -0.34
N ARG A 269 15.18 -6.42 0.01
CA ARG A 269 15.21 -5.74 1.30
C ARG A 269 14.80 -4.29 1.16
N LYS A 270 14.08 -3.78 2.16
CA LYS A 270 13.68 -2.37 2.24
C LYS A 270 13.68 -1.89 3.68
N ASP A 271 14.34 -0.77 3.92
CA ASP A 271 14.22 -0.06 5.19
C ASP A 271 12.94 0.77 5.20
N PHE A 272 12.28 0.84 6.35
CA PHE A 272 11.12 1.68 6.57
C PHE A 272 11.28 2.48 7.86
N SER A 273 10.82 3.72 7.78
CA SER A 273 10.70 4.62 8.92
C SER A 273 9.40 5.37 8.81
N PHE A 274 8.66 5.37 9.90
CA PHE A 274 7.36 5.98 10.01
C PHE A 274 7.29 6.67 11.36
N ASN A 275 7.00 7.96 11.35
CA ASN A 275 6.86 8.73 12.57
C ASN A 275 5.75 9.75 12.37
N THR A 276 4.63 9.55 13.05
CA THR A 276 3.48 10.42 12.85
C THR A 276 2.64 10.56 14.11
N LEU A 277 1.90 11.66 14.14
CA LEU A 277 0.72 11.83 14.97
C LEU A 277 -0.49 11.48 14.11
N ALA A 278 -0.99 10.26 14.24
CA ALA A 278 -2.10 9.76 13.45
C ALA A 278 -3.43 10.04 14.16
N ILE A 279 -4.43 10.47 13.39
CA ILE A 279 -5.83 10.38 13.82
C ILE A 279 -6.29 8.95 13.50
N ALA A 280 -6.35 8.10 14.52
CA ALA A 280 -6.84 6.74 14.42
C ALA A 280 -8.35 6.67 14.56
N SER A 281 -9.01 6.29 13.47
CA SER A 281 -10.40 5.85 13.43
C SER A 281 -10.47 4.51 12.71
N GLY A 282 -10.35 3.42 13.46
CA GLY A 282 -10.28 2.06 12.90
C GLY A 282 -8.86 1.58 12.61
N VAL A 283 -8.68 0.90 11.49
CA VAL A 283 -7.41 0.24 11.09
C VAL A 283 -6.56 1.16 10.23
N HIS A 284 -5.31 1.38 10.63
CA HIS A 284 -4.30 2.04 9.81
C HIS A 284 -3.47 1.02 9.05
N LYS A 285 -3.35 1.17 7.73
CA LYS A 285 -2.50 0.31 6.89
C LYS A 285 -1.22 1.06 6.51
N ILE A 286 -0.09 0.62 7.06
CA ILE A 286 1.23 1.21 6.81
C ILE A 286 1.99 0.29 5.86
N GLU A 287 2.40 0.80 4.70
CA GLU A 287 3.22 0.03 3.75
C GLU A 287 4.62 -0.20 4.33
N LEU A 288 5.01 -1.46 4.48
CA LEU A 288 6.38 -1.83 4.82
C LEU A 288 7.20 -2.01 3.54
N GLN A 289 6.67 -2.81 2.60
CA GLN A 289 7.37 -3.12 1.36
C GLN A 289 6.42 -3.34 0.19
N ARG A 290 6.87 -2.90 -0.99
CA ARG A 290 6.29 -3.20 -2.29
C ARG A 290 7.37 -3.84 -3.14
N PHE A 291 7.07 -4.97 -3.77
CA PHE A 291 8.03 -5.70 -4.58
C PHE A 291 7.34 -6.42 -5.73
N SER A 292 8.08 -6.65 -6.81
CA SER A 292 7.61 -7.43 -7.95
C SER A 292 8.66 -8.46 -8.34
N TYR A 293 8.21 -9.61 -8.81
CA TYR A 293 9.09 -10.63 -9.36
C TYR A 293 8.40 -11.42 -10.47
N ILE A 294 9.22 -12.05 -11.30
CA ILE A 294 8.79 -12.88 -12.41
C ILE A 294 8.85 -14.34 -11.97
N SER A 295 7.74 -15.07 -12.16
CA SER A 295 7.65 -16.49 -11.82
C SER A 295 7.06 -17.30 -12.98
N PRO A 296 7.64 -18.47 -13.31
CA PRO A 296 7.05 -19.40 -14.27
C PRO A 296 5.95 -20.28 -13.64
N TYR A 297 5.76 -20.21 -12.31
CA TYR A 297 4.83 -21.06 -11.57
C TYR A 297 3.55 -20.32 -11.24
N GLN A 298 2.41 -20.99 -11.39
CA GLN A 298 1.11 -20.45 -10.99
C GLN A 298 1.00 -20.26 -9.47
N ASP A 299 1.63 -21.15 -8.72
CA ASP A 299 1.73 -21.05 -7.27
C ASP A 299 3.07 -20.46 -6.85
N HIS A 300 3.02 -19.49 -5.96
CA HIS A 300 4.20 -18.84 -5.41
C HIS A 300 4.03 -18.65 -3.92
N TYR A 301 5.15 -18.75 -3.20
CA TYR A 301 5.20 -18.52 -1.77
C TYR A 301 6.40 -17.64 -1.45
N PHE A 302 6.19 -16.70 -0.54
CA PHE A 302 7.25 -15.86 -0.03
C PHE A 302 7.24 -15.86 1.50
N ASN A 303 8.39 -15.59 2.10
CA ASN A 303 8.51 -15.34 3.52
C ASN A 303 8.93 -13.90 3.70
N ILE A 304 8.26 -13.21 4.61
CA ILE A 304 8.64 -11.85 4.99
C ILE A 304 9.21 -11.92 6.40
N THR A 305 10.38 -11.32 6.56
CA THR A 305 10.97 -11.03 7.87
C THR A 305 10.92 -9.52 8.07
N VAL A 306 10.46 -9.06 9.24
CA VAL A 306 10.36 -7.64 9.56
C VAL A 306 11.04 -7.40 10.90
N SER A 307 12.19 -6.74 10.91
CA SER A 307 12.88 -6.40 12.15
C SER A 307 12.69 -4.93 12.46
N GLY A 308 12.70 -4.55 13.74
CA GLY A 308 12.63 -3.12 14.06
C GLY A 308 12.15 -2.80 15.47
N SER A 309 11.48 -1.64 15.58
CA SER A 309 10.82 -1.14 16.78
C SER A 309 9.47 -0.51 16.46
N ILE A 310 8.52 -0.62 17.39
CA ILE A 310 7.30 0.18 17.43
C ILE A 310 7.17 0.84 18.79
N GLU A 311 6.88 2.13 18.74
CA GLU A 311 6.37 2.93 19.85
C GLU A 311 4.97 3.44 19.47
N GLN A 312 3.99 3.14 20.32
CA GLN A 312 2.61 3.61 20.17
C GLN A 312 2.06 4.13 21.49
N LEU A 313 1.43 5.31 21.47
CA LEU A 313 0.78 5.91 22.64
C LEU A 313 -0.48 6.69 22.23
N VAL A 314 -1.57 6.55 22.98
CA VAL A 314 -2.74 7.44 22.87
C VAL A 314 -2.40 8.79 23.50
N VAL A 315 -2.60 9.88 22.77
CA VAL A 315 -2.30 11.23 23.25
C VAL A 315 -3.17 11.60 24.46
N GLY A 316 -2.51 12.07 25.52
CA GLY A 316 -3.14 12.44 26.79
C GLY A 316 -3.36 11.28 27.76
N ASP A 317 -3.09 10.03 27.36
CA ASP A 317 -3.13 8.87 28.25
C ASP A 317 -1.83 8.73 29.06
N LEU A 318 -1.83 7.80 30.03
CA LEU A 318 -0.66 7.55 30.87
C LEU A 318 0.49 6.93 30.06
N LEU A 319 1.73 7.36 30.32
CA LEU A 319 2.93 6.82 29.67
C LEU A 319 3.11 5.31 29.93
N SER A 320 2.62 4.78 31.06
CA SER A 320 2.61 3.34 31.36
C SER A 320 1.79 2.53 30.35
N ASN A 321 0.81 3.16 29.69
CA ASN A 321 0.01 2.54 28.65
C ASN A 321 0.73 2.51 27.30
N SER A 322 1.82 3.28 27.10
CA SER A 322 2.60 3.24 25.86
C SER A 322 3.07 1.84 25.53
N TRP A 323 3.00 1.44 24.27
CA TRP A 323 3.59 0.19 23.81
C TRP A 323 4.91 0.48 23.12
N ASN A 324 6.00 0.07 23.78
CA ASN A 324 7.35 0.11 23.22
C ASN A 324 7.80 -1.33 23.02
N ASN A 325 7.95 -1.75 21.77
CA ASN A 325 8.40 -3.09 21.43
C ASN A 325 9.55 -3.03 20.43
N THR A 326 10.55 -3.88 20.58
CA THR A 326 11.73 -3.95 19.71
C THR A 326 12.16 -5.40 19.57
N GLY A 327 12.37 -5.87 18.34
CA GLY A 327 12.71 -7.28 18.12
C GLY A 327 12.99 -7.64 16.66
N ASN A 328 13.41 -8.89 16.49
CA ASN A 328 13.68 -9.58 15.21
C ASN A 328 13.27 -11.04 15.41
N PRO A 329 12.53 -11.68 14.48
CA PRO A 329 12.11 -11.24 13.14
C PRO A 329 10.72 -10.60 13.11
N LEU A 330 10.17 -10.30 14.30
CA LEU A 330 9.16 -9.29 14.59
C LEU A 330 9.04 -9.11 16.13
N TRP A 331 8.74 -7.88 16.57
CA TRP A 331 8.92 -7.31 17.92
C TRP A 331 8.61 -8.20 19.13
#